data_AF-A0A8T7H2E4-F1
#
_entry.id   AF-A0A8T7H2E4-F1
#
_cell.length_a   1.000
_cell.length_b   1.000
_cell.length_c   1.000
_cell.angle_alpha   90.00
_cell.angle_beta   90.00
_cell.angle_gamma   90.00
#
_symmetry.space_group_name_H-M   'P 1'
#
loop_
_entity.id
_entity.type
_entity.pdbx_description
1 polymer ?
#
loop_
_entity_poly.entity_id
_entity_poly.type
_entity_poly.pdbx_seq_one_letter_code
_entity_poly.pdbx_strand_id
1 'polypeptide(L)'
;MLIATLLAEGHALLEGVPGVGKTLIAKTVATLLGLDFRRVQMTPDTLPSDIIGCMIFNPKTNEFVLRKGPVFTNILFVDEINRAPPKTQAALLEAMQERQVTIEGNTLALPRPFMVIATQNPIEMEG
;
A
#
# COMPACT_ATOMS: atom_id res chain seq x y z
N MET A 1 6.89 -11.35 -14.48
CA MET A 1 7.78 -10.66 -13.51
C MET A 1 7.19 -10.57 -12.12
N LEU A 2 5.89 -10.25 -11.90
CA LEU A 2 5.31 -10.10 -10.56
C LEU A 2 5.57 -11.28 -9.60
N ILE A 3 5.44 -12.52 -10.06
CA ILE A 3 5.73 -13.72 -9.24
C ILE A 3 7.21 -13.75 -8.83
N ALA A 4 8.13 -13.46 -9.75
CA ALA A 4 9.55 -13.40 -9.44
C ALA A 4 9.86 -12.28 -8.44
N THR A 5 9.22 -11.12 -8.58
CA THR A 5 9.34 -10.01 -7.62
C THR A 5 8.84 -10.42 -6.23
N LEU A 6 7.69 -11.09 -6.14
CA LEU A 6 7.15 -11.60 -4.88
C LEU A 6 8.09 -12.62 -4.21
N LEU A 7 8.66 -13.54 -4.99
CA LEU A 7 9.62 -14.54 -4.50
C LEU A 7 10.96 -13.93 -4.06
N ALA A 8 11.36 -12.83 -4.70
CA ALA A 8 12.50 -12.02 -4.29
C ALA A 8 12.17 -11.06 -3.12
N GLU A 9 10.95 -11.16 -2.57
CA GLU A 9 10.38 -10.27 -1.57
C GLU A 9 10.44 -8.78 -1.93
N GLY A 10 10.45 -8.46 -3.24
CA GLY A 10 10.53 -7.11 -3.75
C GLY A 10 9.16 -6.43 -3.92
N HIS A 11 9.21 -5.19 -4.38
CA HIS A 11 8.06 -4.38 -4.75
C HIS A 11 8.14 -4.05 -6.25
N ALA A 12 7.01 -3.73 -6.88
CA ALA A 12 6.94 -3.44 -8.31
C ALA A 12 6.31 -2.08 -8.59
N LEU A 13 6.88 -1.34 -9.53
CA LEU A 13 6.27 -0.17 -10.14
C LEU A 13 5.83 -0.52 -11.56
N LEU A 14 4.56 -0.32 -11.87
CA LEU A 14 3.94 -0.61 -13.15
C LEU A 14 3.67 0.68 -13.93
N GLU A 15 4.62 1.06 -14.76
CA GLU A 15 4.49 2.15 -15.72
C GLU A 15 3.73 1.70 -16.97
N GLY A 16 2.98 2.60 -17.59
CA GLY A 16 2.22 2.32 -18.81
C GLY A 16 0.86 3.01 -18.83
N VAL A 17 0.19 2.96 -19.98
CA VAL A 17 -1.05 3.72 -20.19
C VAL A 17 -2.20 3.26 -19.28
N PRO A 18 -3.11 4.17 -18.87
CA PRO A 18 -4.32 3.81 -18.13
C PRO A 18 -5.17 2.77 -18.88
N GLY A 19 -5.90 1.93 -18.14
CA GLY A 19 -6.86 0.99 -18.73
C GLY A 19 -6.31 -0.36 -19.23
N VAL A 20 -5.00 -0.61 -19.12
CA VAL A 20 -4.38 -1.89 -19.58
C VAL A 20 -4.51 -3.07 -18.59
N GLY A 21 -5.45 -3.01 -17.65
CA GLY A 21 -5.73 -4.13 -16.75
C GLY A 21 -4.66 -4.39 -15.67
N LYS A 22 -3.80 -3.42 -15.33
CA LYS A 22 -2.77 -3.54 -14.28
C LYS A 22 -3.34 -4.04 -12.95
N THR A 23 -4.48 -3.46 -12.56
CA THR A 23 -5.22 -3.85 -11.35
C THR A 23 -5.74 -5.29 -11.43
N LEU A 24 -6.22 -5.70 -12.60
CA LEU A 24 -6.70 -7.07 -12.82
C LEU A 24 -5.56 -8.07 -12.65
N ILE A 25 -4.42 -7.82 -13.28
CA ILE A 25 -3.24 -8.69 -13.17
C ILE A 25 -2.80 -8.83 -11.71
N ALA A 26 -2.69 -7.74 -10.96
CA ALA A 26 -2.29 -7.77 -9.55
C ALA A 26 -3.29 -8.56 -8.68
N LYS A 27 -4.60 -8.32 -8.87
CA LYS A 27 -5.66 -9.03 -8.14
C LYS A 27 -5.69 -10.53 -8.49
N THR A 28 -5.50 -10.87 -9.76
CA THR A 28 -5.46 -12.27 -10.21
C THR A 28 -4.27 -13.00 -9.59
N VAL A 29 -3.08 -12.39 -9.54
CA VAL A 29 -1.91 -12.99 -8.86
C VAL A 29 -2.21 -13.25 -7.39
N ALA A 30 -2.79 -12.29 -6.66
CA ALA A 30 -3.16 -12.49 -5.26
C ALA A 30 -4.16 -13.64 -5.08
N THR A 31 -5.19 -13.68 -5.92
CA THR A 31 -6.23 -14.71 -5.89
C THR A 31 -5.66 -16.10 -6.16
N LEU A 32 -4.80 -16.23 -7.17
CA LEU A 32 -4.17 -17.52 -7.54
C LEU A 32 -3.25 -18.07 -6.44
N LEU A 33 -2.67 -17.18 -5.63
CA LEU A 33 -1.77 -17.55 -4.54
C LEU A 33 -2.45 -17.61 -3.17
N GLY A 34 -3.77 -17.35 -3.09
CA GLY A 34 -4.50 -17.31 -1.83
C GLY A 34 -4.07 -16.19 -0.88
N LEU A 35 -3.59 -15.07 -1.43
CA LEU A 35 -3.03 -13.94 -0.68
C LEU A 35 -4.07 -12.83 -0.52
N ASP A 36 -4.04 -12.15 0.63
CA ASP A 36 -4.89 -10.98 0.87
C ASP A 36 -4.51 -9.84 -0.06
N PHE A 37 -5.53 -9.24 -0.69
CA PHE A 37 -5.37 -8.12 -1.62
C PHE A 37 -6.10 -6.89 -1.13
N ARG A 38 -5.43 -5.73 -1.13
CA ARG A 38 -6.06 -4.42 -0.98
C ARG A 38 -5.61 -3.49 -2.08
N ARG A 39 -6.49 -2.56 -2.44
CA ARG A 39 -6.21 -1.47 -3.37
C ARG A 39 -6.39 -0.13 -2.67
N VAL A 40 -5.46 0.78 -2.90
CA VAL A 40 -5.58 2.20 -2.53
C VAL A 40 -5.33 3.07 -3.75
N GLN A 41 -6.10 4.14 -3.85
CA GLN A 41 -5.91 5.19 -4.83
C GLN A 41 -5.22 6.34 -4.12
N MET A 42 -4.06 6.76 -4.61
CA MET A 42 -3.38 7.92 -4.06
C MET A 42 -3.97 9.20 -4.66
N THR A 43 -4.15 10.19 -3.80
CA THR A 43 -4.67 11.52 -4.11
C THR A 43 -3.82 12.58 -3.40
N PRO A 44 -3.89 13.85 -3.81
CA PRO A 44 -3.19 14.95 -3.13
C PRO A 44 -3.55 15.09 -1.64
N ASP A 45 -4.73 14.59 -1.24
CA ASP A 45 -5.22 14.66 0.14
C ASP A 45 -4.92 13.41 0.96
N THR A 46 -4.33 12.37 0.36
CA THR A 46 -4.06 11.11 1.07
C THR A 46 -3.05 11.35 2.19
N LEU A 47 -3.41 10.99 3.43
CA LEU A 47 -2.56 11.15 4.60
C LEU A 47 -1.74 9.87 4.86
N PRO A 48 -0.62 9.95 5.58
CA PRO A 48 0.13 8.76 6.02
C PRO A 48 -0.76 7.76 6.77
N SER A 49 -1.66 8.25 7.64
CA SER A 49 -2.61 7.44 8.41
C SER A 49 -3.60 6.67 7.55
N ASP A 50 -3.91 7.15 6.34
CA ASP A 50 -4.79 6.44 5.42
C ASP A 50 -4.11 5.21 4.81
N ILE A 51 -2.77 5.14 4.92
CA ILE A 51 -1.94 4.04 4.41
C ILE A 51 -1.52 3.10 5.54
N ILE A 52 -0.94 3.64 6.60
CA ILE A 52 -0.41 2.83 7.72
C ILE A 52 -1.50 2.50 8.74
N GLY A 53 -2.49 3.36 8.92
CA GLY A 53 -3.50 3.26 9.98
C GLY A 53 -3.32 4.31 11.07
N CYS A 54 -4.24 4.31 12.03
CA CYS A 54 -4.25 5.25 13.16
C CYS A 54 -4.99 4.66 14.36
N MET A 55 -4.86 5.31 15.51
CA MET A 55 -5.72 5.04 16.66
C MET A 55 -7.00 5.87 16.50
N ILE A 56 -8.16 5.22 16.62
CA ILE A 56 -9.47 5.87 16.57
C ILE A 56 -10.14 5.76 17.94
N PHE A 57 -10.76 6.85 18.41
CA PHE A 57 -11.51 6.80 19.65
C PHE A 57 -12.83 6.04 19.43
N ASN A 58 -13.11 5.07 20.28
CA ASN A 58 -14.38 4.33 20.30
C ASN A 58 -15.26 4.83 21.45
N PRO A 59 -16.32 5.62 21.17
CA PRO A 59 -17.19 6.18 22.21
C PRO A 59 -17.97 5.13 23.00
N LYS A 60 -18.11 3.90 22.48
CA LYS A 60 -18.82 2.82 23.19
C LYS A 60 -17.98 2.22 24.32
N THR A 61 -16.67 2.16 24.14
CA THR A 61 -15.73 1.59 25.12
C THR A 61 -14.92 2.66 25.85
N ASN A 62 -14.98 3.93 25.40
CA ASN A 62 -14.12 5.02 25.85
C ASN A 62 -12.61 4.72 25.71
N GLU A 63 -12.25 3.94 24.70
CA GLU A 63 -10.87 3.53 24.45
C GLU A 63 -10.43 3.95 23.04
N PHE A 64 -9.13 4.20 22.89
CA PHE A 64 -8.50 4.30 21.58
C PHE A 64 -8.25 2.90 21.03
N VAL A 65 -8.84 2.60 19.88
CA VAL A 65 -8.69 1.31 19.19
C VAL A 65 -7.87 1.48 17.93
N LEU A 66 -6.99 0.52 17.65
CA LEU A 66 -6.19 0.52 16.44
C LEU A 66 -7.06 0.26 15.21
N ARG A 67 -7.04 1.21 14.27
CA ARG A 67 -7.54 1.02 12.91
C ARG A 67 -6.37 0.77 11.96
N LYS A 68 -6.18 -0.50 11.59
CA LYS A 68 -5.17 -0.92 10.63
C LYS A 68 -5.43 -0.33 9.23
N GLY A 69 -4.40 0.28 8.65
CA GLY A 69 -4.44 0.80 7.27
C GLY A 69 -4.40 -0.30 6.20
N PRO A 70 -4.49 0.06 4.91
CA PRO A 70 -4.43 -0.87 3.78
C PRO A 70 -3.10 -1.61 3.65
N VAL A 71 -1.98 -1.15 4.22
CA VAL A 71 -0.69 -1.88 4.21
C VAL A 71 -0.75 -3.23 4.91
N PHE A 72 -1.71 -3.46 5.80
CA PHE A 72 -1.93 -4.75 6.45
C PHE A 72 -2.65 -5.73 5.52
N THR A 73 -1.97 -6.15 4.47
CA THR A 73 -2.40 -7.11 3.44
C THR A 73 -1.15 -7.81 2.87
N ASN A 74 -1.30 -8.91 2.13
CA ASN A 74 -0.15 -9.52 1.45
C ASN A 74 0.25 -8.77 0.18
N ILE A 75 -0.72 -8.38 -0.66
CA ILE A 75 -0.50 -7.59 -1.87
C ILE A 75 -1.28 -6.28 -1.78
N LEU A 76 -0.56 -5.17 -1.70
CA LEU A 76 -1.11 -3.82 -1.75
C LEU A 76 -0.93 -3.25 -3.15
N PHE A 77 -2.03 -2.99 -3.85
CA PHE A 77 -2.02 -2.25 -5.11
C PHE A 77 -2.20 -0.75 -4.83
N VAL A 78 -1.24 0.06 -5.25
CA VAL A 78 -1.22 1.52 -5.03
C VAL A 78 -1.35 2.21 -6.39
N ASP A 79 -2.51 2.80 -6.65
CA ASP A 79 -2.70 3.56 -7.89
C ASP A 79 -2.17 4.99 -7.74
N GLU A 80 -1.48 5.48 -8.78
CA GLU A 80 -0.99 6.85 -8.94
C GLU A 80 -0.15 7.34 -7.75
N ILE A 81 0.84 6.55 -7.32
CA ILE A 81 1.67 6.84 -6.14
C ILE A 81 2.29 8.26 -6.17
N ASN A 82 2.56 8.78 -7.37
CA ASN A 82 3.08 10.13 -7.58
C ASN A 82 2.10 11.26 -7.22
N ARG A 83 0.79 10.99 -7.09
CA ARG A 83 -0.22 11.99 -6.68
C ARG A 83 -0.30 12.22 -5.18
N ALA A 84 0.23 11.30 -4.36
CA ALA A 84 0.25 11.47 -2.92
C ALA A 84 1.32 12.48 -2.49
N PRO A 85 1.11 13.22 -1.39
CA PRO A 85 2.14 14.08 -0.80
C PRO A 85 3.43 13.31 -0.47
N PRO A 86 4.61 13.96 -0.48
CA PRO A 86 5.89 13.31 -0.16
C PRO A 86 5.90 12.57 1.18
N LYS A 87 5.22 13.11 2.21
CA LYS A 87 5.11 12.48 3.53
C LYS A 87 4.35 11.14 3.49
N THR A 88 3.31 11.06 2.67
CA THR A 88 2.51 9.84 2.50
C THR A 88 3.26 8.80 1.68
N GLN A 89 3.98 9.23 0.64
CA GLN A 89 4.90 8.35 -0.09
C GLN A 89 6.00 7.80 0.82
N ALA A 90 6.61 8.64 1.66
CA ALA A 90 7.63 8.23 2.62
C ALA A 90 7.11 7.16 3.61
N ALA A 91 5.90 7.33 4.15
CA ALA A 91 5.29 6.35 5.05
C ALA A 91 5.05 4.99 4.36
N LEU A 92 4.65 4.99 3.08
CA LEU A 92 4.53 3.77 2.30
C LEU A 92 5.90 3.12 2.04
N LEU A 93 6.92 3.91 1.69
CA LEU A 93 8.28 3.42 1.45
C LEU A 93 8.92 2.83 2.72
N GLU A 94 8.68 3.44 3.88
CA GLU A 94 9.10 2.90 5.17
C GLU A 94 8.44 1.55 5.44
N ALA A 95 7.13 1.43 5.20
CA ALA A 95 6.41 0.17 5.33
C ALA A 95 6.95 -0.92 4.38
N MET A 96 7.34 -0.54 3.16
CA MET A 96 7.99 -1.42 2.18
C MET A 96 9.35 -1.91 2.67
N GLN A 97 10.19 -0.99 3.12
CA GLN A 97 11.56 -1.28 3.52
C GLN A 97 11.63 -2.09 4.82
N GLU A 98 10.89 -1.66 5.83
CA GLU A 98 10.96 -2.23 7.18
C GLU A 98 10.02 -3.44 7.36
N ARG A 99 9.05 -3.63 6.45
CA ARG A 99 7.99 -4.65 6.55
C ARG A 99 7.22 -4.61 7.86
N GLN A 100 7.16 -3.44 8.47
CA GLN A 100 6.43 -3.12 9.69
C GLN A 100 6.04 -1.65 9.66
N VAL A 101 5.08 -1.27 10.48
CA VAL A 101 4.69 0.15 10.67
C VAL A 101 4.58 0.45 12.15
N THR A 102 4.92 1.68 12.53
CA THR A 102 4.76 2.16 13.91
C THR A 102 3.62 3.17 13.97
N ILE A 103 2.63 2.89 14.83
CA ILE A 103 1.45 3.74 15.02
C ILE A 103 1.39 4.08 16.51
N GLU A 104 1.56 5.37 16.83
CA GLU A 104 1.56 5.88 18.21
C GLU A 104 2.47 5.08 19.17
N GLY A 105 3.67 4.72 18.71
CA GLY A 105 4.67 3.97 19.49
C GLY A 105 4.47 2.45 19.51
N ASN A 106 3.42 1.93 18.87
CA ASN A 106 3.21 0.49 18.71
C ASN A 106 3.67 0.02 17.32
N THR A 107 4.72 -0.80 17.28
CA THR A 107 5.25 -1.37 16.04
C THR A 107 4.56 -2.69 15.69
N LEU A 108 4.05 -2.77 14.47
CA LEU A 108 3.24 -3.88 13.99
C LEU A 108 3.85 -4.44 12.71
N ALA A 109 4.17 -5.74 12.72
CA ALA A 109 4.65 -6.43 11.53
C ALA A 109 3.57 -6.53 10.44
N LEU A 110 3.99 -6.39 9.18
CA LEU A 110 3.13 -6.63 8.02
C LEU A 110 3.07 -8.13 7.70
N PRO A 111 1.99 -8.62 7.06
CA PRO A 111 1.84 -10.03 6.70
C PRO A 111 2.98 -10.52 5.80
N ARG A 112 3.38 -11.79 5.92
CA ARG A 112 4.33 -12.42 4.99
C ARG A 112 3.61 -13.39 4.05
N PRO A 113 3.86 -13.35 2.74
CA PRO A 113 4.68 -12.35 2.02
C PRO A 113 3.99 -10.97 1.99
N PHE A 114 4.79 -9.89 1.87
CA PHE A 114 4.33 -8.51 1.68
C PHE A 114 4.90 -7.95 0.38
N MET A 115 4.03 -7.50 -0.51
CA MET A 115 4.41 -6.87 -1.78
C MET A 115 3.53 -5.66 -2.05
N VAL A 116 4.17 -4.58 -2.51
CA VAL A 116 3.49 -3.39 -3.02
C VAL A 116 3.63 -3.39 -4.54
N ILE A 117 2.51 -3.20 -5.23
CA ILE A 117 2.45 -3.02 -6.68
C ILE A 117 1.90 -1.61 -6.91
N ALA A 118 2.77 -0.67 -7.26
CA ALA A 118 2.40 0.71 -7.51
C ALA A 118 2.20 1.00 -8.99
N THR A 119 1.40 2.00 -9.34
CA THR A 119 1.36 2.61 -10.68
C THR A 119 1.77 4.08 -10.55
N GLN A 120 2.39 4.60 -11.61
CA GLN A 120 2.62 6.03 -11.79
C GLN A 120 2.12 6.44 -13.17
N ASN A 121 1.60 7.66 -13.28
CA ASN A 121 1.24 8.26 -14.56
C ASN A 121 2.37 9.20 -15.00
N PRO A 122 3.10 8.90 -16.09
CA PRO A 122 4.33 9.62 -16.46
C PRO A 122 4.09 11.07 -16.93
N ILE A 123 2.85 11.42 -17.29
CA ILE A 123 2.51 12.71 -17.92
C ILE A 123 2.66 13.89 -16.93
N GLU A 124 2.65 13.65 -15.62
CA GLU A 124 2.75 14.72 -14.61
C GLU A 124 4.19 15.23 -14.36
N MET A 125 5.22 14.62 -14.96
CA MET A 125 6.63 15.05 -14.78
C MET A 125 7.10 16.10 -15.80
N GLU A 126 6.33 16.39 -16.86
CA GLU A 126 6.72 17.35 -17.93
C GLU A 126 6.17 18.78 -17.73
N GLY A 127 5.82 19.15 -16.49
CA GLY A 127 5.38 20.50 -16.12
C GLY A 127 6.51 21.42 -15.66
#